data_AF-W4HGW3-F1
#
_entry.id   AF-W4HGW3-F1
#
_cell.length_a   1.000
_cell.length_b   1.000
_cell.length_c   1.000
_cell.angle_alpha   90.00
_cell.angle_beta   90.00
_cell.angle_gamma   90.00
#
_symmetry.space_group_name_H-M   'P 1'
#
loop_
_entity.id
_entity.type
_entity.pdbx_description
1 polymer ?
#
loop_
_entity_poly.entity_id
_entity_poly.type
_entity_poly.pdbx_seq_one_letter_code
_entity_poly.pdbx_strand_id
1 'polypeptide(L)'
;MRPNYGWLDPADTPLALGALAVRLARQDLAPLALDSARIDAALAHRYDLTRSEAEEMRRACEEVAAAVPPGSGYSRLVAQHVAADERDAFARCLWREARRPAADPDAARTLARTFGLPETAFGAVGRA
;
A
#
# COMPACT_ATOMS: atom_id res chain seq x y z
N MET A 1 25.40 -6.54 8.66
CA MET A 1 25.08 -5.70 7.49
C MET A 1 23.71 -5.08 7.74
N ARG A 2 23.58 -3.76 7.83
CA ARG A 2 22.26 -3.11 7.94
C ARG A 2 21.62 -3.11 6.55
N PRO A 3 20.31 -3.37 6.41
CA PRO A 3 19.65 -3.29 5.10
C PRO A 3 19.84 -1.89 4.50
N ASN A 4 20.05 -1.81 3.19
CA ASN A 4 20.05 -0.53 2.49
C ASN A 4 18.61 0.00 2.42
N TYR A 5 18.37 1.17 3.03
CA TYR A 5 17.06 1.80 3.11
C TYR A 5 16.94 3.02 2.17
N GLY A 6 17.67 3.04 1.04
CA GLY A 6 17.61 4.13 0.06
C GLY A 6 16.18 4.51 -0.36
N TRP A 7 15.26 3.54 -0.41
CA TRP A 7 13.83 3.73 -0.71
C TRP A 7 13.03 4.49 0.37
N LEU A 8 13.64 4.87 1.51
CA LEU A 8 13.05 5.77 2.51
C LEU A 8 13.34 7.25 2.22
N ASP A 9 14.07 7.57 1.15
CA ASP A 9 14.19 8.95 0.67
C ASP A 9 12.79 9.48 0.28
N PRO A 10 12.41 10.72 0.63
CA PRO A 10 11.15 11.32 0.19
C PRO A 10 10.86 11.20 -1.32
N ALA A 11 11.90 11.20 -2.17
CA ALA A 11 11.77 11.02 -3.62
C ALA A 11 11.20 9.63 -4.00
N ASP A 12 11.37 8.62 -3.13
CA ASP A 12 10.94 7.24 -3.35
C ASP A 12 9.62 6.90 -2.64
N THR A 13 8.86 7.92 -2.20
CA THR A 13 7.55 7.75 -1.57
C THR A 13 6.63 6.79 -2.34
N PRO A 14 6.49 6.87 -3.68
CA PRO A 14 5.67 5.94 -4.44
C PRO A 14 6.11 4.47 -4.32
N LEU A 15 7.42 4.23 -4.34
CA LEU A 15 7.99 2.89 -4.20
C LEU A 15 7.79 2.33 -2.78
N ALA A 16 7.97 3.17 -1.76
CA ALA A 16 7.77 2.77 -0.36
C ALA A 16 6.31 2.37 -0.08
N LEU A 17 5.36 3.15 -0.60
CA LEU A 17 3.93 2.90 -0.45
C LEU A 17 3.47 1.69 -1.28
N GLY A 18 3.93 1.57 -2.52
CA GLY A 18 3.61 0.43 -3.39
C GLY A 18 4.18 -0.89 -2.85
N ALA A 19 5.38 -0.88 -2.28
CA ALA A 19 5.95 -2.04 -1.63
C ALA A 19 5.15 -2.49 -0.38
N LEU A 20 4.55 -1.56 0.37
CA LEU A 20 3.58 -1.92 1.42
C LEU A 20 2.37 -2.66 0.84
N ALA A 21 1.81 -2.16 -0.26
CA ALA A 21 0.67 -2.78 -0.93
C ALA A 21 1.00 -4.20 -1.42
N VAL A 22 2.17 -4.39 -2.04
CA VAL A 22 2.67 -5.70 -2.48
C VAL A 22 2.82 -6.65 -1.28
N ARG A 23 3.37 -6.20 -0.16
CA ARG A 23 3.50 -7.02 1.04
C ARG A 23 2.15 -7.38 1.64
N LEU A 24 1.17 -6.48 1.58
CA LEU A 24 -0.19 -6.73 2.02
C LEU A 24 -0.88 -7.77 1.14
N ALA A 25 -0.74 -7.66 -0.18
CA ALA A 25 -1.28 -8.61 -1.17
C ALA A 25 -0.76 -10.05 -1.01
N ARG A 26 0.45 -10.21 -0.48
CA ARG A 26 1.06 -11.53 -0.22
C ARG A 26 0.60 -12.18 1.08
N GLN A 27 -0.22 -11.51 1.89
CA GLN A 27 -0.76 -12.08 3.12
C GLN A 27 -2.01 -12.90 2.79
N ASP A 28 -1.89 -14.23 2.88
CA ASP A 28 -2.95 -15.19 2.51
C ASP A 28 -4.29 -14.96 3.26
N LEU A 29 -4.25 -14.35 4.45
CA LEU A 29 -5.41 -14.13 5.31
C LEU A 29 -5.89 -12.67 5.33
N ALA A 30 -5.42 -11.83 4.40
CA ALA A 30 -5.90 -10.46 4.33
C ALA A 30 -7.38 -10.42 3.89
N PRO A 31 -8.29 -9.78 4.65
CA PRO A 31 -9.71 -9.62 4.27
C PRO A 31 -9.92 -8.69 3.05
N LEU A 32 -8.84 -8.32 2.36
CA LEU A 32 -8.79 -7.32 1.32
C LEU A 32 -8.01 -7.93 0.14
N ALA A 33 -8.73 -8.37 -0.88
CA ALA A 33 -8.13 -9.02 -2.04
C ALA A 33 -7.49 -7.98 -2.97
N LEU A 34 -6.21 -7.70 -2.74
CA LEU A 34 -5.31 -6.93 -3.61
C LEU A 34 -4.48 -7.91 -4.41
N ASP A 35 -4.83 -8.16 -5.66
CA ASP A 35 -3.87 -8.75 -6.60
C ASP A 35 -3.14 -7.65 -7.39
N SER A 36 -2.16 -8.07 -8.20
CA SER A 36 -1.32 -7.17 -8.98
C SER A 36 -2.14 -6.17 -9.79
N ALA A 37 -3.25 -6.58 -10.40
CA ALA A 37 -4.06 -5.68 -11.23
C ALA A 37 -4.73 -4.57 -10.42
N ARG A 38 -5.10 -4.81 -9.16
CA ARG A 38 -5.68 -3.79 -8.27
C ARG A 38 -4.60 -2.83 -7.77
N ILE A 39 -3.40 -3.35 -7.52
CA ILE A 39 -2.24 -2.51 -7.19
C ILE A 39 -1.90 -1.61 -8.38
N ASP A 40 -1.81 -2.16 -9.60
CA ASP A 40 -1.55 -1.40 -10.82
C ASP A 40 -2.60 -0.29 -11.01
N ALA A 41 -3.89 -0.59 -10.83
CA ALA A 41 -4.95 0.42 -10.91
C ALA A 41 -4.82 1.53 -9.85
N ALA A 42 -4.47 1.17 -8.62
CA ALA A 42 -4.26 2.14 -7.55
C ALA A 42 -3.03 3.03 -7.81
N LEU A 43 -1.93 2.47 -8.33
CA LEU A 43 -0.74 3.21 -8.74
C LEU A 43 -1.06 4.16 -9.90
N ALA A 44 -1.71 3.64 -10.95
CA ALA A 44 -2.13 4.42 -12.11
C ALA A 44 -2.98 5.63 -11.71
N HIS A 45 -4.00 5.42 -10.88
CA HIS A 45 -4.84 6.51 -10.41
C HIS A 45 -4.12 7.49 -9.49
N ARG A 46 -3.26 7.01 -8.59
CA ARG A 46 -2.59 7.89 -7.61
C ARG A 46 -1.55 8.80 -8.26
N TYR A 47 -0.83 8.28 -9.26
CA TYR A 47 0.35 8.93 -9.82
C TYR A 47 0.19 9.31 -11.29
N ASP A 48 -1.05 9.28 -11.80
CA ASP A 48 -1.41 9.63 -13.19
C ASP A 48 -0.58 8.86 -14.23
N LEU A 49 -0.49 7.54 -14.04
CA LEU A 49 0.31 6.65 -14.89
C LEU A 49 -0.56 5.93 -15.91
N THR A 50 0.01 5.66 -17.08
CA THR A 50 -0.54 4.66 -17.99
C THR A 50 -0.47 3.27 -17.37
N ARG A 51 -1.21 2.32 -17.96
CA ARG A 51 -1.16 0.91 -17.54
C ARG A 51 0.26 0.34 -17.52
N SER A 52 1.05 0.62 -18.56
CA SER A 52 2.40 0.08 -18.68
C SER A 52 3.33 0.66 -17.61
N GLU A 53 3.25 1.96 -17.36
CA GLU A 53 4.04 2.63 -16.31
C GLU A 53 3.65 2.16 -14.92
N ALA A 54 2.37 1.92 -14.66
CA ALA A 54 1.91 1.36 -13.39
C ALA A 54 2.42 -0.08 -13.18
N GLU A 55 2.37 -0.92 -14.22
CA GLU A 55 2.91 -2.28 -14.17
C GLU A 55 4.44 -2.28 -13.94
N GLU A 56 5.17 -1.36 -14.56
CA GLU A 56 6.61 -1.16 -14.35
C GLU A 56 6.89 -0.71 -12.91
N MET A 57 6.14 0.27 -12.42
CA MET A 57 6.30 0.76 -11.05
C MET A 57 5.95 -0.33 -10.02
N ARG A 58 4.94 -1.17 -10.26
CA ARG A 58 4.64 -2.32 -9.39
C ARG A 58 5.81 -3.30 -9.35
N ARG A 59 6.50 -3.57 -10.46
CA ARG A 59 7.68 -4.45 -10.46
C ARG A 59 8.80 -3.87 -9.59
N ALA A 60 9.08 -2.57 -9.69
CA ALA A 60 10.03 -1.91 -8.80
C ALA A 60 9.60 -2.01 -7.31
N CYS A 61 8.30 -1.85 -7.03
CA CYS A 61 7.75 -2.06 -5.69
C CYS A 61 7.94 -3.51 -5.20
N GLU A 62 7.83 -4.50 -6.08
CA GLU A 62 8.04 -5.91 -5.76
C GLU A 62 9.50 -6.22 -5.40
N GLU A 63 10.44 -5.58 -6.09
CA GLU A 63 11.87 -5.67 -5.79
C GLU A 63 12.18 -5.09 -4.40
N VAL A 64 11.67 -3.89 -4.10
CA VAL A 64 11.79 -3.29 -2.77
C VAL A 64 11.17 -4.19 -1.71
N ALA A 65 9.95 -4.69 -1.95
CA ALA A 65 9.24 -5.57 -1.02
C ALA A 65 10.00 -6.87 -0.73
N ALA A 66 10.69 -7.43 -1.73
CA ALA A 66 11.50 -8.63 -1.62
C ALA A 66 12.84 -8.40 -0.89
N ALA A 67 13.45 -7.22 -1.09
CA ALA A 67 14.69 -6.85 -0.41
C ALA A 67 14.50 -6.56 1.09
N VAL A 68 13.27 -6.29 1.52
CA VAL A 68 12.94 -5.95 2.92
C VAL A 68 12.78 -7.22 3.77
N PRO A 69 13.63 -7.42 4.80
CA PRO A 69 13.55 -8.60 5.65
C PRO A 69 12.19 -8.76 6.36
N PRO A 70 11.72 -9.99 6.61
CA PRO A 70 10.62 -10.26 7.52
C PRO A 70 10.89 -9.67 8.92
N GLY A 71 9.86 -9.17 9.60
CA GLY A 71 9.99 -8.59 10.94
C GLY A 71 10.67 -7.22 11.03
N SER A 72 11.13 -6.64 9.92
CA SER A 72 11.80 -5.32 9.86
C SER A 72 10.97 -4.13 10.34
N GLY A 73 9.66 -4.30 10.56
CA GLY A 73 8.76 -3.20 10.88
C GLY A 73 8.59 -2.21 9.70
N TYR A 74 8.69 -2.68 8.46
CA TYR A 74 8.58 -1.87 7.23
C TYR A 74 7.44 -0.84 7.27
N SER A 75 6.23 -1.25 7.66
CA SER A 75 5.07 -0.36 7.83
C SER A 75 5.35 0.80 8.80
N ARG A 76 6.01 0.53 9.93
CA ARG A 76 6.42 1.56 10.89
C ARG A 76 7.48 2.49 10.30
N LEU A 77 8.46 1.96 9.57
CA LEU A 77 9.50 2.77 8.92
C LEU A 77 8.90 3.71 7.88
N VAL A 78 7.99 3.21 7.05
CA VAL A 78 7.26 4.03 6.07
C VAL A 78 6.44 5.10 6.78
N ALA A 79 5.70 4.77 7.85
CA ALA A 79 4.92 5.76 8.60
C ALA A 79 5.75 6.87 9.26
N GLN A 80 7.04 6.61 9.53
CA GLN A 80 7.97 7.59 10.10
C GLN A 80 8.56 8.56 9.07
N HIS A 81 8.65 8.16 7.80
CA HIS A 81 9.33 8.93 6.75
C HIS A 81 8.38 9.46 5.68
N VAL A 82 7.22 8.83 5.49
CA VAL A 82 6.20 9.24 4.53
C VAL A 82 5.07 9.98 5.26
N ALA A 83 4.74 11.17 4.73
CA ALA A 83 3.67 12.02 5.25
C ALA A 83 2.34 11.27 5.39
N ALA A 84 1.55 11.64 6.40
CA ALA A 84 0.26 11.01 6.66
C ALA A 84 -0.71 11.16 5.48
N ASP A 85 -0.73 12.33 4.84
CA ASP A 85 -1.61 12.61 3.70
C ASP A 85 -1.27 11.74 2.48
N GLU A 86 0.02 11.51 2.22
CA GLU A 86 0.47 10.61 1.16
C GLU A 86 0.05 9.16 1.41
N ARG A 87 0.21 8.70 2.66
CA ARG A 87 -0.24 7.37 3.09
C ARG A 87 -1.75 7.22 2.96
N ASP A 88 -2.52 8.20 3.41
CA ASP A 88 -3.99 8.20 3.33
C ASP A 88 -4.46 8.22 1.87
N ALA A 89 -3.91 9.10 1.03
CA ALA A 89 -4.28 9.21 -0.37
C ALA A 89 -4.07 7.89 -1.14
N PHE A 90 -2.91 7.26 -0.98
CA PHE A 90 -2.64 5.98 -1.64
C PHE A 90 -3.47 4.83 -1.05
N ALA A 91 -3.64 4.77 0.28
CA ALA A 91 -4.48 3.76 0.91
C ALA A 91 -5.95 3.88 0.49
N ARG A 92 -6.46 5.10 0.26
CA ARG A 92 -7.81 5.31 -0.32
C ARG A 92 -7.91 4.80 -1.76
N CYS A 93 -6.86 4.94 -2.56
CA CYS A 93 -6.83 4.35 -3.91
C CYS A 93 -6.92 2.83 -3.82
N LEU A 94 -6.09 2.18 -2.98
CA LEU A 94 -6.18 0.73 -2.73
C LEU A 94 -7.56 0.31 -2.22
N TRP A 95 -8.14 1.08 -1.30
CA TRP A 95 -9.47 0.82 -0.76
C TRP A 95 -10.56 0.82 -1.84
N ARG A 96 -10.43 1.64 -2.89
CA ARG A 96 -11.41 1.67 -3.98
C ARG A 96 -11.24 0.49 -4.93
N GLU A 97 -10.00 0.12 -5.26
CA GLU A 97 -9.71 -0.98 -6.20
C GLU A 97 -9.83 -2.37 -5.56
N ALA A 98 -9.68 -2.46 -4.24
CA ALA A 98 -9.75 -3.71 -3.51
C ALA A 98 -11.09 -4.43 -3.66
N ARG A 99 -11.02 -5.73 -3.91
CA ARG A 99 -12.19 -6.60 -3.77
C ARG A 99 -12.32 -7.01 -2.31
N ARG A 100 -13.50 -6.77 -1.74
CA ARG A 100 -13.85 -7.14 -0.37
C ARG A 100 -15.35 -7.45 -0.27
N PRO A 101 -15.80 -8.23 0.71
CA PRO A 101 -17.20 -8.29 1.07
C PRO A 101 -17.76 -6.89 1.38
N ALA A 102 -19.04 -6.68 1.11
CA ALA A 102 -19.70 -5.41 1.45
C ALA A 102 -19.60 -5.15 2.96
N ALA A 103 -19.22 -3.93 3.34
CA ALA A 103 -19.09 -3.49 4.72
C ALA A 103 -18.22 -4.40 5.62
N ASP A 104 -17.03 -4.79 5.16
CA ASP A 104 -16.05 -5.53 5.97
C ASP A 104 -15.19 -4.57 6.83
N PRO A 105 -15.41 -4.51 8.16
CA PRO A 105 -14.63 -3.64 9.05
C PRO A 105 -13.21 -4.16 9.30
N ASP A 106 -12.94 -5.46 9.09
CA ASP A 106 -11.62 -6.04 9.25
C ASP A 106 -10.72 -5.67 8.07
N ALA A 107 -11.28 -5.56 6.86
CA ALA A 107 -10.61 -5.00 5.69
C ALA A 107 -10.13 -3.56 5.95
N ALA A 108 -11.01 -2.71 6.50
CA ALA A 108 -10.68 -1.32 6.81
C ALA A 108 -9.57 -1.23 7.87
N ARG A 109 -9.70 -1.97 8.98
CA ARG A 109 -8.68 -2.01 10.04
C ARG A 109 -7.34 -2.58 9.55
N THR A 110 -7.35 -3.55 8.65
CA THR A 110 -6.11 -4.15 8.11
C THR A 110 -5.37 -3.16 7.21
N LEU A 111 -6.09 -2.45 6.34
CA LEU A 111 -5.49 -1.43 5.50
C LEU A 111 -4.98 -0.25 6.33
N ALA A 112 -5.78 0.23 7.28
CA ALA A 112 -5.40 1.36 8.14
C ALA A 112 -4.12 1.04 8.94
N ARG A 113 -4.05 -0.14 9.57
CA ARG A 113 -2.85 -0.57 10.30
C ARG A 113 -1.62 -0.70 9.41
N THR A 114 -1.77 -1.26 8.21
CA THR A 114 -0.66 -1.42 7.25
C THR A 114 -0.05 -0.07 6.86
N PHE A 115 -0.89 0.95 6.68
CA PHE A 115 -0.45 2.30 6.29
C PHE A 115 -0.26 3.25 7.47
N GLY A 116 -0.38 2.80 8.72
CA GLY A 116 -0.22 3.64 9.91
C GLY A 116 -1.26 4.77 10.01
N LEU A 117 -2.49 4.50 9.59
CA LEU A 117 -3.62 5.43 9.59
C LEU A 117 -4.55 5.15 10.78
N PRO A 118 -5.37 6.13 11.22
CA PRO A 118 -6.40 5.87 12.22
C PRO A 118 -7.41 4.84 11.70
N GLU A 119 -7.93 3.99 12.60
CA GLU A 119 -8.89 2.92 12.22
C GLU A 119 -10.18 3.44 11.59
N THR A 120 -10.51 4.71 11.81
CA THR A 120 -11.67 5.40 11.25
C THR A 120 -11.47 5.89 9.81
N ALA A 121 -10.27 5.77 9.23
CA ALA A 121 -9.92 6.35 7.92
C ALA A 121 -10.87 5.96 6.77
N PHE A 122 -11.44 4.76 6.82
CA PHE A 122 -12.30 4.20 5.77
C PHE A 122 -13.79 4.11 6.14
N GLY A 123 -14.18 4.52 7.35
CA GLY A 123 -15.52 4.27 7.91
C GLY A 123 -16.70 4.94 7.18
N ALA A 124 -16.45 5.97 6.37
CA ALA A 124 -17.49 6.66 5.59
C ALA A 124 -17.64 6.13 4.15
N VAL A 125 -16.67 5.36 3.64
CA VAL A 125 -16.58 5.01 2.21
C VAL A 125 -17.45 3.79 1.84
N GLY A 126 -18.15 3.18 2.81
CA GLY A 126 -18.98 1.98 2.63
C GLY A 126 -20.49 2.20 2.52
N ARG A 127 -20.96 3.45 2.30
CA ARG A 127 -22.40 3.80 2.23
C ARG A 127 -22.90 4.28 0.86
N ALA A 128 -22.13 4.11 -0.20
CA ALA A 128 -22.55 4.44 -1.56
C ALA A 128 -22.98 3.18 -2.32
#